data_AF-A0A534X3F4-F1
#
_entry.id   AF-A0A534X3F4-F1
#
_cell.length_a   1.000
_cell.length_b   1.000
_cell.length_c   1.000
_cell.angle_alpha   90.00
_cell.angle_beta   90.00
_cell.angle_gamma   90.00
#
_symmetry.space_group_name_H-M   'P 1'
#
loop_
_entity.id
_entity.type
_entity.pdbx_description
1 polymer ?
#
loop_
_entity_poly.entity_id
_entity_poly.type
_entity_poly.pdbx_seq_one_letter_code
_entity_poly.pdbx_strand_id
1 'polypeptide(L)'
;MVSWRLVGTEVSAVGAAALSMPLRLIVRREHFDPVAPHPTPAILVHGFLGDPTNFLVLRSHLAAAGVPNFATFAYPPRIDYQRLAHRLGQEIELFRSETGTAEVDLVGHSLGGLVARYLVEMDQGSPVRRLVTLGAPYFASPLPRHELAIFGSHDPFIPPPHPRHWPHAWGGTTLGRVVVVPDCGHWGLLYHSTVRDEVTAFLRTSDGKRHRERGPLALEAAS
;
A
#
# COMPACT_ATOMS: atom_id res chain seq x y z
N MET A 1 -28.08 14.62 2.46
CA MET A 1 -28.97 13.47 2.16
C MET A 1 -28.10 12.22 2.04
N VAL A 2 -28.48 11.11 2.67
CA VAL A 2 -27.76 9.84 2.55
C VAL A 2 -27.97 9.29 1.13
N SER A 3 -26.89 9.04 0.39
CA SER A 3 -26.98 8.42 -0.94
C SER A 3 -27.19 6.91 -0.77
N TRP A 4 -28.38 6.42 -1.12
CA TRP A 4 -28.70 4.99 -1.08
C TRP A 4 -27.77 4.14 -1.95
N ARG A 5 -27.21 4.72 -3.02
CA ARG A 5 -26.18 4.07 -3.85
C ARG A 5 -24.90 3.81 -3.06
N LEU A 6 -24.41 4.79 -2.31
CA LEU A 6 -23.20 4.66 -1.47
C LEU A 6 -23.38 3.62 -0.37
N VAL A 7 -24.55 3.62 0.28
CA VAL A 7 -24.88 2.61 1.29
C VAL A 7 -24.90 1.22 0.65
N GLY A 8 -25.51 1.07 -0.52
CA GLY A 8 -25.53 -0.18 -1.26
C GLY A 8 -24.14 -0.69 -1.63
N THR A 9 -23.23 0.18 -2.07
CA THR A 9 -21.85 -0.20 -2.41
C THR A 9 -21.04 -0.62 -1.19
N GLU A 10 -21.16 0.09 -0.06
CA GLU A 10 -20.43 -0.27 1.16
C GLU A 10 -20.95 -1.59 1.75
N VAL A 11 -22.27 -1.80 1.78
CA VAL A 11 -22.88 -3.06 2.22
C VAL A 11 -22.42 -4.23 1.33
N SER A 12 -22.38 -4.00 0.01
CA SER A 12 -21.90 -5.00 -0.96
C SER A 12 -20.41 -5.29 -0.79
N ALA A 13 -19.58 -4.27 -0.54
CA ALA A 13 -18.14 -4.41 -0.29
C ALA A 13 -17.87 -5.24 0.98
N VAL A 14 -18.57 -4.94 2.08
CA VAL A 14 -18.47 -5.71 3.33
C VAL A 14 -18.98 -7.15 3.14
N GLY A 15 -20.10 -7.33 2.43
CA GLY A 15 -20.63 -8.65 2.09
C GLY A 15 -19.64 -9.48 1.27
N ALA A 16 -19.01 -8.88 0.27
CA ALA A 16 -17.99 -9.53 -0.55
C ALA A 16 -16.76 -9.93 0.29
N ALA A 17 -16.28 -9.06 1.18
CA ALA A 17 -15.20 -9.36 2.10
C ALA A 17 -15.53 -10.58 3.00
N ALA A 18 -16.72 -10.58 3.61
CA ALA A 18 -17.18 -11.68 4.46
C ALA A 18 -17.29 -13.01 3.71
N LEU A 19 -17.86 -12.99 2.49
CA LEU A 19 -17.99 -14.19 1.64
C LEU A 19 -16.63 -14.72 1.18
N SER A 20 -15.61 -13.86 1.11
CA SER A 20 -14.27 -14.25 0.68
C SER A 20 -13.41 -14.87 1.78
N MET A 21 -13.76 -14.72 3.06
CA MET A 21 -12.97 -15.23 4.19
C MET A 21 -12.58 -16.71 4.11
N PRO A 22 -13.44 -17.65 3.67
CA PRO A 22 -13.03 -19.06 3.51
C PRO A 22 -11.83 -19.24 2.56
N LEU A 23 -11.66 -18.35 1.58
CA LEU A 23 -10.57 -18.39 0.60
C LEU A 23 -9.20 -18.07 1.22
N ARG A 24 -9.13 -17.53 2.45
CA ARG A 24 -7.86 -17.21 3.12
C ARG A 24 -6.89 -18.39 3.23
N LEU A 25 -7.43 -19.61 3.28
CA LEU A 25 -6.64 -20.84 3.35
C LEU A 25 -5.95 -21.18 2.03
N ILE A 26 -6.51 -20.70 0.91
CA ILE A 26 -5.98 -20.91 -0.44
C ILE A 26 -5.01 -19.78 -0.79
N VAL A 27 -5.41 -18.54 -0.46
CA VAL A 27 -4.68 -17.29 -0.76
C VAL A 27 -3.33 -17.20 -0.05
N ARG A 28 -3.14 -17.98 1.03
CA ARG A 28 -1.89 -18.10 1.79
C ARG A 28 -0.73 -18.78 1.05
N ARG A 29 -0.97 -19.43 -0.10
CA ARG A 29 0.13 -19.93 -0.95
C ARG A 29 0.68 -18.78 -1.78
N GLU A 30 1.67 -18.10 -1.22
CA GLU A 30 2.37 -17.00 -1.88
C GLU A 30 3.42 -17.60 -2.82
N HIS A 31 3.28 -17.33 -4.12
CA HIS A 31 4.21 -17.75 -5.15
C HIS A 31 4.97 -16.52 -5.62
N PHE A 32 6.30 -16.58 -5.55
CA PHE A 32 7.19 -15.56 -6.07
C PHE A 32 7.79 -16.06 -7.38
N ASP A 33 7.54 -15.31 -8.46
CA ASP A 33 8.12 -15.53 -9.77
C ASP A 33 9.20 -14.46 -10.05
N PRO A 34 10.50 -14.80 -9.94
CA PRO A 34 11.59 -13.87 -10.19
C PRO A 34 11.72 -13.47 -11.66
N VAL A 35 11.15 -14.23 -12.60
CA VAL A 35 11.21 -13.94 -14.04
C VAL A 35 9.95 -13.26 -14.56
N ALA A 36 9.01 -12.92 -13.67
CA ALA A 36 7.82 -12.15 -14.02
C ALA A 36 8.18 -10.78 -14.63
N PRO A 37 7.35 -10.23 -15.54
CA PRO A 37 7.58 -8.92 -16.14
C PRO A 37 7.76 -7.79 -15.11
N HIS A 38 7.13 -7.93 -13.94
CA HIS A 38 7.33 -7.06 -12.79
C HIS A 38 7.79 -7.90 -11.58
N PRO A 39 9.11 -8.03 -11.36
CA PRO A 39 9.63 -8.91 -10.33
C PRO A 39 9.41 -8.38 -8.91
N THR A 40 9.31 -7.06 -8.71
CA THR A 40 9.10 -6.45 -7.38
C THR A 40 7.76 -6.90 -6.77
N PRO A 41 7.76 -7.59 -5.61
CA PRO A 41 6.55 -8.05 -4.96
C PRO A 41 5.75 -6.92 -4.31
N ALA A 42 4.42 -7.02 -4.38
CA ALA A 42 3.51 -6.14 -3.65
C ALA A 42 3.03 -6.83 -2.36
N ILE A 43 3.41 -6.27 -1.21
CA ILE A 43 2.99 -6.73 0.11
C ILE A 43 1.71 -5.99 0.51
N LEU A 44 0.67 -6.76 0.78
CA LEU A 44 -0.67 -6.26 1.05
C LEU A 44 -0.93 -6.25 2.56
N VAL A 45 -1.33 -5.10 3.09
CA VAL A 45 -1.49 -4.84 4.52
C VAL A 45 -2.96 -4.48 4.80
N HIS A 46 -3.71 -5.43 5.36
CA HIS A 46 -5.15 -5.23 5.62
C HIS A 46 -5.39 -4.24 6.76
N GLY A 47 -6.62 -3.72 6.87
CA GLY A 47 -7.04 -2.82 7.95
C GLY A 47 -7.39 -3.54 9.27
N PHE A 48 -7.90 -2.77 10.23
CA PHE A 48 -8.41 -3.31 11.50
C PHE A 48 -9.58 -4.26 11.26
N LEU A 49 -9.57 -5.43 11.91
CA LEU A 49 -10.51 -6.54 11.66
C LEU A 49 -10.56 -7.03 10.20
N GLY A 50 -9.57 -6.65 9.39
CA GLY A 50 -9.44 -7.09 8.01
C GLY A 50 -8.81 -8.48 7.89
N ASP A 51 -8.76 -8.94 6.64
CA ASP A 51 -8.17 -10.23 6.26
C ASP A 51 -7.44 -10.07 4.91
N PRO A 52 -6.39 -10.86 4.61
CA PRO A 52 -5.74 -10.86 3.30
C PRO A 52 -6.69 -10.98 2.10
N THR A 53 -7.85 -11.63 2.28
CA THR A 53 -8.87 -11.80 1.25
C THR A 53 -9.51 -10.49 0.78
N ASN A 54 -9.43 -9.41 1.57
CA ASN A 54 -9.89 -8.08 1.20
C ASN A 54 -9.27 -7.56 -0.10
N PHE A 55 -8.06 -8.02 -0.43
CA PHE A 55 -7.35 -7.59 -1.64
C PHE A 55 -7.52 -8.54 -2.83
N LEU A 56 -8.36 -9.57 -2.77
CA LEU A 56 -8.49 -10.56 -3.85
C LEU A 56 -8.80 -9.92 -5.22
N VAL A 57 -9.68 -8.93 -5.23
CA VAL A 57 -10.07 -8.22 -6.47
C VAL A 57 -8.91 -7.37 -7.00
N LEU A 58 -8.17 -6.70 -6.12
CA LEU A 58 -6.98 -5.94 -6.49
C LEU A 58 -5.86 -6.87 -7.01
N ARG A 59 -5.58 -7.98 -6.31
CA ARG A 59 -4.60 -9.00 -6.71
C ARG A 59 -4.88 -9.55 -8.09
N SER A 60 -6.12 -9.96 -8.32
CA SER A 60 -6.54 -10.54 -9.60
C SER A 60 -6.34 -9.54 -10.75
N HIS A 61 -6.67 -8.27 -10.51
CA HIS A 61 -6.47 -7.20 -11.50
C HIS A 61 -4.98 -6.92 -11.74
N LEU A 62 -4.17 -6.78 -10.68
CA LEU A 62 -2.73 -6.53 -10.79
C LEU A 62 -2.00 -7.68 -11.49
N ALA A 63 -2.36 -8.94 -11.19
CA ALA A 63 -1.81 -10.12 -11.87
C ALA A 63 -2.11 -10.08 -13.38
N ALA A 64 -3.37 -9.81 -13.75
CA ALA A 64 -3.77 -9.66 -15.15
C ALA A 64 -3.05 -8.47 -15.83
N ALA A 65 -2.68 -7.45 -15.06
CA ALA A 65 -1.90 -6.31 -15.53
C ALA A 65 -0.37 -6.52 -15.47
N GLY A 66 0.11 -7.74 -15.23
CA GLY A 66 1.55 -8.08 -15.27
C GLY A 66 2.33 -7.79 -13.98
N VAL A 67 1.64 -7.63 -12.85
CA VAL A 67 2.23 -7.54 -11.50
C VAL A 67 1.77 -8.76 -10.68
N PRO A 68 2.36 -9.95 -10.86
CA PRO A 68 1.79 -11.20 -10.32
C PRO A 68 2.31 -11.57 -8.91
N ASN A 69 3.38 -10.93 -8.45
CA ASN A 69 4.04 -11.27 -7.18
C ASN A 69 3.35 -10.55 -6.01
N PHE A 70 2.74 -11.32 -5.11
CA PHE A 70 2.08 -10.78 -3.92
C PHE A 70 2.49 -11.52 -2.67
N ALA A 71 2.62 -10.76 -1.59
CA ALA A 71 2.65 -11.29 -0.24
C ALA A 71 1.65 -10.54 0.65
N THR A 72 1.31 -11.12 1.79
CA THR A 72 0.28 -10.60 2.69
C THR A 72 0.80 -10.53 4.11
N PHE A 73 0.75 -9.34 4.71
CA PHE A 73 1.06 -9.18 6.12
C PHE A 73 -0.20 -9.34 6.95
N ALA A 74 -0.37 -10.53 7.53
CA ALA A 74 -1.47 -10.83 8.43
C ALA A 74 -1.09 -10.56 9.89
N TYR A 75 -1.96 -9.84 10.59
CA TYR A 75 -1.76 -9.51 12.00
C TYR A 75 -3.05 -9.58 12.82
N PRO A 76 -2.98 -9.93 14.12
CA PRO A 76 -4.15 -9.95 14.99
C PRO A 76 -4.73 -8.54 15.15
N PRO A 77 -6.02 -8.38 15.48
CA PRO A 77 -6.70 -7.09 15.52
C PRO A 77 -6.18 -6.20 16.68
N ARG A 78 -5.02 -5.59 16.47
CA ARG A 78 -4.37 -4.63 17.35
C ARG A 78 -4.30 -3.28 16.65
N ILE A 79 -4.38 -2.20 17.43
CA ILE A 79 -4.34 -0.82 16.93
C ILE A 79 -2.94 -0.19 17.14
N ASP A 80 -2.03 -0.87 17.84
CA ASP A 80 -0.63 -0.45 18.04
C ASP A 80 0.15 -0.53 16.71
N TYR A 81 -0.05 0.49 15.87
CA TYR A 81 0.50 0.56 14.51
C TYR A 81 2.03 0.64 14.51
N GLN A 82 2.63 1.18 15.57
CA GLN A 82 4.09 1.30 15.70
C GLN A 82 4.73 -0.08 15.86
N ARG A 83 4.17 -0.91 16.74
CA ARG A 83 4.61 -2.30 16.90
C ARG A 83 4.33 -3.13 15.65
N LEU A 84 3.18 -2.91 15.01
CA LEU A 84 2.84 -3.58 13.75
C LEU A 84 3.81 -3.20 12.63
N ALA A 85 4.24 -1.93 12.55
CA ALA A 85 5.20 -1.47 11.56
C ALA A 85 6.58 -2.10 11.77
N HIS A 86 7.04 -2.21 13.03
CA HIS A 86 8.28 -2.92 13.34
C HIS A 86 8.20 -4.40 12.91
N ARG A 87 7.09 -5.07 13.20
CA ARG A 87 6.88 -6.45 12.76
C ARG A 87 6.80 -6.56 11.24
N LEU A 88 6.12 -5.63 10.57
CA LEU A 88 6.07 -5.58 9.11
C LEU A 88 7.48 -5.48 8.52
N GLY A 89 8.34 -4.63 9.07
CA GLY A 89 9.75 -4.52 8.66
C GLY A 89 10.53 -5.84 8.80
N GLN A 90 10.33 -6.56 9.91
CA GLN A 90 10.94 -7.88 10.12
C GLN A 90 10.47 -8.92 9.10
N GLU A 91 9.17 -8.97 8.83
CA GLU A 91 8.60 -9.91 7.84
C GLU A 91 9.06 -9.57 6.42
N ILE A 92 9.22 -8.28 6.09
CA ILE A 92 9.79 -7.84 4.80
C ILE A 92 11.22 -8.35 4.66
N GLU A 93 12.05 -8.21 5.69
CA GLU A 93 13.45 -8.64 5.62
C GLU A 93 13.55 -10.16 5.49
N LEU A 94 12.74 -10.92 6.23
CA LEU A 94 12.64 -12.37 6.08
C LEU A 94 12.22 -12.74 4.66
N PHE A 95 11.15 -12.13 4.14
CA PHE A 95 10.66 -12.36 2.79
C PHE A 95 11.72 -12.04 1.72
N ARG A 96 12.49 -10.96 1.88
CA ARG A 96 13.61 -10.62 1.00
C ARG A 96 14.73 -11.65 1.06
N SER A 97 15.05 -12.15 2.25
CA SER A 97 16.07 -13.18 2.42
C SER A 97 15.67 -14.51 1.77
N GLU A 98 14.37 -14.86 1.79
CA GLU A 98 13.84 -16.09 1.21
C GLU A 98 13.68 -16.02 -0.32
N THR A 99 13.27 -14.86 -0.83
CA THR A 99 12.96 -14.67 -2.26
C THR A 99 14.12 -14.09 -3.06
N GLY A 100 15.10 -13.46 -2.40
CA GLY A 100 16.19 -12.72 -3.03
C GLY A 100 15.78 -11.37 -3.63
N THR A 101 14.56 -10.87 -3.37
CA THR A 101 14.13 -9.58 -3.90
C THR A 101 14.85 -8.41 -3.25
N ALA A 102 15.31 -7.45 -4.07
CA ALA A 102 16.02 -6.28 -3.58
C ALA A 102 15.10 -5.26 -2.90
N GLU A 103 13.88 -5.09 -3.42
CA GLU A 103 12.89 -4.13 -2.94
C GLU A 103 11.48 -4.77 -2.94
N VAL A 104 10.55 -4.13 -2.25
CA VAL A 104 9.12 -4.49 -2.22
C VAL A 104 8.26 -3.24 -2.41
N ASP A 105 7.04 -3.41 -2.93
CA ASP A 105 6.00 -2.38 -2.87
C ASP A 105 5.05 -2.69 -1.71
N LEU A 106 4.49 -1.66 -1.08
CA LEU A 106 3.48 -1.80 -0.04
C LEU A 106 2.14 -1.28 -0.53
N VAL A 107 1.07 -2.04 -0.28
CA VAL A 107 -0.31 -1.58 -0.46
C VAL A 107 -1.07 -1.80 0.84
N GLY A 108 -1.44 -0.72 1.52
CA GLY A 108 -2.14 -0.79 2.80
C GLY A 108 -3.51 -0.15 2.77
N HIS A 109 -4.51 -0.81 3.34
CA HIS A 109 -5.87 -0.27 3.53
C HIS A 109 -6.10 0.15 4.97
N SER A 110 -6.69 1.32 5.19
CA SER A 110 -7.08 1.81 6.51
C SER A 110 -5.88 1.79 7.48
N LEU A 111 -6.01 1.13 8.63
CA LEU A 111 -4.91 0.89 9.59
C LEU A 111 -3.66 0.29 8.93
N GLY A 112 -3.80 -0.61 7.97
CA GLY A 112 -2.66 -1.23 7.28
C GLY A 112 -1.86 -0.23 6.45
N GLY A 113 -2.52 0.78 5.88
CA GLY A 113 -1.83 1.89 5.22
C GLY A 113 -1.06 2.78 6.19
N LEU A 114 -1.61 3.01 7.40
CA LEU A 114 -0.89 3.73 8.46
C LEU A 114 0.35 2.96 8.94
N VAL A 115 0.22 1.63 9.14
CA VAL A 115 1.33 0.75 9.50
C VAL A 115 2.45 0.82 8.45
N ALA A 116 2.09 0.69 7.17
CA ALA A 116 3.02 0.75 6.06
C ALA A 116 3.69 2.13 5.93
N ARG A 117 2.92 3.21 6.09
CA ARG A 117 3.47 4.58 6.06
C ARG A 117 4.45 4.83 7.20
N TYR A 118 4.09 4.44 8.42
CA TYR A 118 4.96 4.62 9.59
C TYR A 118 6.29 3.88 9.43
N LEU A 119 6.29 2.68 8.83
CA LEU A 119 7.52 1.96 8.50
C LEU A 119 8.44 2.78 7.58
N VAL A 120 7.88 3.33 6.50
CA VAL A 120 8.64 4.13 5.52
C VAL A 120 9.14 5.45 6.12
N GLU A 121 8.35 6.10 6.95
CA GLU A 121 8.73 7.35 7.61
C GLU A 121 9.86 7.17 8.62
N MET A 122 9.93 6.01 9.28
CA MET A 122 10.91 5.75 10.33
C MET A 122 12.22 5.13 9.85
N ASP A 123 12.23 4.59 8.64
CA ASP A 123 13.41 4.00 8.03
C ASP A 123 13.61 4.54 6.61
N GLN A 124 14.39 5.62 6.48
CA GLN A 124 14.73 6.21 5.18
C GLN A 124 15.58 5.28 4.29
N GLY A 125 16.11 4.17 4.83
CA GLY A 125 16.81 3.11 4.10
C GLY A 125 15.95 1.87 3.85
N SER A 126 14.64 1.93 4.17
CA SER A 126 13.71 0.81 4.03
C SER A 126 13.73 0.25 2.60
N PRO A 127 13.65 -1.08 2.40
CA PRO A 127 13.61 -1.69 1.07
C PRO A 127 12.26 -1.49 0.35
N VAL A 128 11.48 -0.49 0.75
CA VAL A 128 10.17 -0.18 0.17
C VAL A 128 10.37 0.77 -1.00
N ARG A 129 10.10 0.27 -2.20
CA ARG A 129 10.19 1.03 -3.45
C ARG A 129 9.04 2.02 -3.59
N ARG A 130 7.81 1.56 -3.35
CA ARG A 130 6.57 2.35 -3.43
C ARG A 130 5.62 2.01 -2.32
N LEU A 131 4.88 3.03 -1.91
CA LEU A 131 3.81 2.92 -0.93
C LEU A 131 2.49 3.33 -1.57
N VAL A 132 1.47 2.50 -1.46
CA VAL A 132 0.09 2.82 -1.78
C VAL A 132 -0.72 2.76 -0.50
N THR A 133 -1.47 3.81 -0.19
CA THR A 133 -2.41 3.81 0.94
C THR A 133 -3.83 4.03 0.46
N LEU A 134 -4.77 3.22 0.95
CA LEU A 134 -6.19 3.27 0.62
C LEU A 134 -6.97 3.66 1.88
N GLY A 135 -7.49 4.89 1.94
CA GLY A 135 -8.28 5.37 3.08
C GLY A 135 -7.49 5.32 4.39
N ALA A 136 -6.18 5.56 4.36
CA ALA A 136 -5.34 5.50 5.55
C ALA A 136 -5.32 6.85 6.29
N PRO A 137 -5.46 6.85 7.63
CA PRO A 137 -5.30 8.07 8.43
C PRO A 137 -3.98 8.76 8.10
N TYR A 138 -3.97 10.09 8.04
CA TYR A 138 -2.77 10.90 7.86
C TYR A 138 -2.66 11.90 9.02
N PHE A 139 -1.49 11.97 9.64
CA PHE A 139 -1.23 12.82 10.79
C PHE A 139 -0.27 13.95 10.39
N ALA A 140 -0.77 14.89 9.58
CA ALA A 140 -0.15 16.20 9.28
C ALA A 140 1.33 16.26 8.76
N SER A 141 2.03 15.13 8.60
CA SER A 141 3.36 15.04 7.99
C SER A 141 3.27 15.13 6.45
N PRO A 142 4.28 15.68 5.75
CA PRO A 142 4.38 15.51 4.31
C PRO A 142 4.41 14.01 3.96
N LEU A 143 3.75 13.64 2.85
CA LEU A 143 3.75 12.24 2.40
C LEU A 143 5.16 11.82 1.97
N PRO A 144 5.57 10.57 2.19
CA PRO A 144 6.74 9.99 1.55
C PRO A 144 6.77 10.26 0.03
N ARG A 145 7.97 10.49 -0.52
CA ARG A 145 8.19 10.81 -1.95
C ARG A 145 7.54 9.83 -2.91
N HIS A 146 7.56 8.55 -2.55
CA HIS A 146 7.05 7.44 -3.36
C HIS A 146 5.73 6.88 -2.81
N GLU A 147 4.92 7.73 -2.17
CA GLU A 147 3.56 7.37 -1.77
C GLU A 147 2.50 7.81 -2.80
N LEU A 148 1.57 6.90 -3.11
CA LEU A 148 0.26 7.19 -3.69
C LEU A 148 -0.82 6.97 -2.63
N ALA A 149 -1.41 8.05 -2.12
CA ALA A 149 -2.54 7.97 -1.19
C ALA A 149 -3.87 8.11 -1.94
N ILE A 150 -4.82 7.21 -1.69
CA ILE A 150 -6.12 7.19 -2.36
C ILE A 150 -7.22 7.25 -1.31
N PHE A 151 -8.11 8.23 -1.42
CA PHE A 151 -9.23 8.44 -0.50
C PHE A 151 -10.56 8.35 -1.22
N GLY A 152 -11.60 7.89 -0.52
CA GLY A 152 -12.98 7.96 -1.00
C GLY A 152 -13.57 9.33 -0.68
N SER A 153 -14.29 9.95 -1.62
CA SER A 153 -14.90 11.26 -1.38
C SER A 153 -16.00 11.24 -0.31
N HIS A 154 -16.52 10.06 0.03
CA HIS A 154 -17.57 9.82 1.03
C HIS A 154 -17.14 8.81 2.10
N ASP A 155 -15.84 8.74 2.38
CA ASP A 155 -15.32 7.91 3.47
C ASP A 155 -15.82 8.43 4.83
N PRO A 156 -16.62 7.66 5.60
CA PRO A 156 -17.20 8.11 6.86
C PRO A 156 -16.20 8.09 8.03
N PHE A 157 -15.03 7.46 7.85
CA PHE A 157 -14.04 7.29 8.90
C PHE A 157 -12.83 8.19 8.67
N ILE A 158 -12.31 8.17 7.44
CA ILE A 158 -11.08 8.86 7.05
C ILE A 158 -11.42 9.84 5.92
N PRO A 159 -11.86 11.07 6.25
CA PRO A 159 -12.20 12.04 5.24
C PRO A 159 -10.95 12.36 4.38
N PRO A 160 -11.13 12.63 3.08
CA PRO A 160 -10.02 13.04 2.23
C PRO A 160 -9.41 14.35 2.74
N PRO A 161 -8.09 14.55 2.56
CA PRO A 161 -7.45 15.80 2.92
C PRO A 161 -8.07 16.96 2.15
N HIS A 162 -8.42 18.02 2.87
CA HIS A 162 -8.89 19.25 2.25
C HIS A 162 -7.77 19.82 1.36
N PRO A 163 -8.05 20.32 0.14
CA PRO A 163 -7.01 20.79 -0.78
C PRO A 163 -6.07 21.85 -0.19
N ARG A 164 -6.54 22.70 0.72
CA ARG A 164 -5.70 23.69 1.44
C ARG A 164 -4.77 23.09 2.50
N HIS A 165 -5.09 21.91 3.00
CA HIS A 165 -4.29 21.16 3.98
C HIS A 165 -3.71 19.90 3.36
N TRP A 166 -3.68 19.84 2.03
CA TRP A 166 -3.05 18.74 1.36
C TRP A 166 -1.57 18.69 1.79
N PRO A 167 -0.99 17.50 2.04
CA PRO A 167 0.40 17.35 2.48
C PRO A 167 1.48 17.98 1.58
N HIS A 168 1.11 18.73 0.52
CA HIS A 168 1.99 19.40 -0.43
C HIS A 168 2.52 20.76 0.03
N ALA A 169 2.04 21.30 1.15
CA ALA A 169 2.27 22.71 1.50
C ALA A 169 3.39 23.00 2.52
N TRP A 170 4.21 22.01 2.90
CA TRP A 170 5.38 22.25 3.75
C TRP A 170 6.67 22.17 2.93
N GLY A 171 7.20 23.32 2.50
CA GLY A 171 8.56 23.42 1.97
C GLY A 171 8.74 23.27 0.44
N GLY A 172 7.68 23.41 -0.37
CA GLY A 172 7.81 23.61 -1.83
C GLY A 172 8.31 22.41 -2.65
N THR A 173 8.46 21.23 -2.05
CA THR A 173 8.77 19.98 -2.75
C THR A 173 7.53 19.08 -2.71
N THR A 174 7.02 18.69 -3.88
CA THR A 174 5.91 17.73 -3.97
C THR A 174 6.41 16.35 -3.54
N LEU A 175 6.10 15.95 -2.31
CA LEU A 175 6.34 14.61 -1.80
C LEU A 175 5.02 13.82 -1.91
N GLY A 176 5.01 12.68 -2.62
CA GLY A 176 3.84 11.81 -2.84
C GLY A 176 2.75 12.36 -3.77
N ARG A 177 1.81 11.49 -4.18
CA ARG A 177 0.61 11.81 -4.99
C ARG A 177 -0.64 11.43 -4.18
N VAL A 178 -1.68 12.25 -4.21
CA VAL A 178 -2.98 11.87 -3.64
C VAL A 178 -4.08 11.91 -4.69
N VAL A 179 -4.98 10.94 -4.61
CA VAL A 179 -6.15 10.78 -5.48
C VAL A 179 -7.39 10.70 -4.60
N VAL A 180 -8.44 11.41 -4.99
CA VAL A 180 -9.77 11.31 -4.34
C VAL A 180 -10.72 10.68 -5.34
N VAL A 181 -11.27 9.52 -4.99
CA VAL A 181 -12.21 8.77 -5.83
C VAL A 181 -13.62 9.28 -5.55
N PRO A 182 -14.33 9.84 -6.56
CA PRO A 182 -15.69 10.33 -6.37
C PRO A 182 -16.64 9.18 -6.06
N ASP A 183 -17.70 9.47 -5.30
CA ASP A 183 -18.76 8.51 -4.97
C ASP A 183 -18.25 7.18 -4.39
N CYS A 184 -17.14 7.23 -3.65
CA CYS A 184 -16.52 6.07 -3.02
C CYS A 184 -16.45 6.25 -1.50
N GLY A 185 -16.85 5.21 -0.76
CA GLY A 185 -16.69 5.10 0.68
C GLY A 185 -15.41 4.34 1.07
N HIS A 186 -15.30 3.98 2.35
CA HIS A 186 -14.07 3.40 2.93
C HIS A 186 -13.78 1.99 2.41
N TRP A 187 -14.81 1.14 2.33
CA TRP A 187 -14.69 -0.23 1.86
C TRP A 187 -14.76 -0.31 0.34
N GLY A 188 -15.50 0.61 -0.29
CA GLY A 188 -15.55 0.76 -1.74
C GLY A 188 -14.17 0.91 -2.38
N LEU A 189 -13.21 1.51 -1.68
CA LEU A 189 -11.83 1.66 -2.14
C LEU A 189 -11.17 0.32 -2.52
N LEU A 190 -11.51 -0.78 -1.86
CA LEU A 190 -10.94 -2.10 -2.15
C LEU A 190 -11.42 -2.70 -3.48
N TYR A 191 -12.54 -2.20 -4.01
CA TYR A 191 -13.25 -2.78 -5.16
C TYR A 191 -13.37 -1.83 -6.35
N HIS A 192 -13.20 -0.53 -6.13
CA HIS A 192 -13.40 0.51 -7.14
C HIS A 192 -12.42 0.36 -8.31
N SER A 193 -12.90 0.50 -9.56
CA SER A 193 -12.05 0.39 -10.76
C SER A 193 -10.94 1.43 -10.79
N THR A 194 -11.27 2.71 -10.56
CA THR A 194 -10.27 3.79 -10.50
C THR A 194 -9.15 3.50 -9.52
N VAL A 195 -9.44 2.88 -8.37
CA VAL A 195 -8.38 2.50 -7.42
C VAL A 195 -7.46 1.46 -8.06
N ARG A 196 -8.01 0.40 -8.64
CA ARG A 196 -7.23 -0.63 -9.31
C ARG A 196 -6.36 -0.07 -10.44
N ASP A 197 -6.90 0.82 -11.26
CA ASP A 197 -6.21 1.45 -12.38
C ASP A 197 -5.05 2.34 -11.88
N GLU A 198 -5.30 3.16 -10.85
CA GLU A 198 -4.29 4.05 -10.26
C GLU A 198 -3.16 3.28 -9.56
N VAL A 199 -3.51 2.23 -8.79
CA VAL A 199 -2.52 1.35 -8.16
C VAL A 199 -1.66 0.66 -9.21
N THR A 200 -2.28 0.12 -10.26
CA THR A 200 -1.55 -0.55 -11.35
C THR A 200 -0.58 0.39 -12.05
N ALA A 201 -1.05 1.59 -12.43
CA ALA A 201 -0.21 2.59 -13.09
C ALA A 201 0.98 3.00 -12.22
N PHE A 202 0.73 3.22 -10.92
CA PHE A 202 1.77 3.62 -9.97
C PHE A 202 2.82 2.53 -9.75
N LEU A 203 2.40 1.28 -9.51
CA LEU A 203 3.32 0.16 -9.31
C LEU A 203 4.13 -0.16 -10.56
N ARG A 204 3.57 0.03 -11.77
CA ARG A 204 4.27 -0.27 -13.02
C ARG A 204 5.22 0.81 -13.52
N THR A 205 5.19 2.00 -12.93
CA THR A 205 6.09 3.09 -13.35
C THR A 205 7.55 2.61 -13.22
N SER A 206 8.42 2.85 -14.18
CA SER A 206 9.85 2.51 -14.02
C SER A 206 10.55 3.64 -13.27
N ASP A 207 11.34 3.32 -12.24
CA ASP A 207 12.22 4.30 -11.60
C ASP A 207 13.44 4.53 -12.50
N GLY A 208 13.23 5.22 -13.63
CA GLY A 208 14.30 5.59 -14.53
C GLY A 208 15.34 6.42 -13.77
N LYS A 209 16.58 5.89 -13.64
CA LYS A 209 17.80 6.48 -13.03
C LYS A 209 18.13 6.14 -11.56
N ARG A 210 18.08 4.87 -11.12
CA ARG A 210 18.72 4.46 -9.85
C ARG A 210 20.16 3.93 -9.92
N HIS A 211 20.74 3.72 -11.11
CA HIS A 211 22.01 3.00 -11.25
C HIS A 211 23.30 3.84 -11.47
N ARG A 212 23.30 5.17 -11.28
CA ARG A 212 24.50 6.00 -11.56
C ARG A 212 25.20 6.68 -10.38
N GLU A 213 24.76 6.52 -9.13
CA GLU A 213 25.38 7.24 -7.99
C GLU A 213 25.84 6.35 -6.83
N ARG A 214 26.20 5.07 -7.10
CA ARG A 214 27.06 4.32 -6.19
C ARG A 214 28.45 4.17 -6.80
N GLY A 215 29.20 5.27 -6.84
CA GLY A 215 30.65 5.20 -6.92
C GLY A 215 31.22 4.73 -5.57
N PRO A 216 32.30 3.92 -5.55
CA PRO A 216 32.88 3.43 -4.31
C PRO A 216 33.49 4.61 -3.54
N LEU A 217 32.97 4.86 -2.32
CA LEU A 217 33.68 5.68 -1.35
C LEU A 217 34.89 4.86 -0.86
N ALA A 218 36.01 5.03 -1.55
CA ALA A 218 37.32 4.78 -0.99
C ALA A 218 37.53 5.79 0.15
N LEU A 219 37.50 5.31 1.38
CA LEU A 219 38.23 5.98 2.46
C LEU A 219 39.65 5.41 2.44
N GLU A 220 40.52 6.13 1.74
CA GLU A 220 41.95 6.04 1.94
C GLU A 220 42.27 6.42 3.39
N ALA A 221 43.06 5.55 4.00
CA ALA A 221 43.81 5.84 5.20
C ALA A 221 44.73 7.02 4.95
N ALA A 222 44.72 8.00 5.85
CA ALA A 222 45.82 8.94 5.99
C ALA A 222 46.18 9.04 7.47
N SER A 223 47.45 8.77 7.70
CA SER A 223 48.25 8.77 8.93
C SER A 223 48.20 10.08 9.71
#